data_AF-A0A942Q9K1-F1
#
_entry.id   AF-A0A942Q9K1-F1
#
_cell.length_a   1.000
_cell.length_b   1.000
_cell.length_c   1.000
_cell.angle_alpha   90.00
_cell.angle_beta   90.00
_cell.angle_gamma   90.00
#
_symmetry.space_group_name_H-M   'P 1'
#
loop_
_entity.id
_entity.type
_entity.pdbx_description
1 polymer ?
#
loop_
_entity_poly.entity_id
_entity_poly.type
_entity_poly.pdbx_seq_one_letter_code
_entity_poly.pdbx_strand_id
1 'polypeptide(L)'
;MTGHGASKEISAMTDKLDRIRKDQKQRIEKEARPGETYAQAAHRLQVAADKQPPTAKSNMRKPPNGDAQMDFFVPALYDVGTRDSRSIMDVAVFRLSKKERRAGDIMRYELPDGYVEVKSGPDGMASIWDYDIVLMLVSQLTEAVNAYRANKGEKPGRTFKPHVSDILRFCRRGHGGKQAEDVESALDRLRGTTIKSVRESVSTNGKKLRVVDAEGLIGGYRVVSYTDSGRVAELEIEIPKWLYREIIDGKRPEVLTVHPDYFLIEPGLGRFIYRLARRAAGRDSAKWSFQTLFERSGSTGTFKKFCFMLRKLIETNDLPEYILSEEKGIKGPQLVMNHRDSIVAIDSSGS
;
A
#
# COMPACT_ATOMS: atom_id res chain seq x y z
N MET A 1 11.93 1.89 -46.19
CA MET A 1 11.58 3.18 -45.55
C MET A 1 11.83 3.16 -44.03
N THR A 2 13.03 2.75 -43.58
CA THR A 2 13.33 2.53 -42.14
C THR A 2 14.35 3.50 -41.54
N GLY A 3 14.87 4.46 -42.31
CA GLY A 3 15.92 5.40 -41.85
C GLY A 3 15.44 6.68 -41.17
N HIS A 4 14.16 7.05 -41.28
CA HIS A 4 13.66 8.36 -40.83
C HIS A 4 13.22 8.42 -39.36
N GLY A 5 12.98 7.27 -38.71
CA GLY A 5 12.59 7.19 -37.29
C GLY A 5 13.77 7.32 -36.34
N ALA A 6 14.86 6.60 -36.62
CA ALA A 6 16.07 6.59 -35.78
C ALA A 6 16.77 7.96 -35.72
N SER A 7 16.76 8.72 -36.83
CA SER A 7 17.38 10.06 -36.88
C SER A 7 16.64 11.08 -36.01
N LYS A 8 15.30 10.99 -35.91
CA LYS A 8 14.50 11.87 -35.03
C LYS A 8 14.69 11.55 -33.56
N GLU A 9 14.80 10.28 -33.20
CA GLU A 9 15.08 9.87 -31.81
C GLU A 9 16.47 10.29 -31.35
N ILE A 10 17.49 10.13 -32.22
CA ILE A 10 18.85 10.59 -31.93
C ILE A 10 18.88 12.11 -31.74
N SER A 11 18.22 12.88 -32.64
CA SER A 11 18.13 14.34 -32.55
C SER A 11 17.48 14.80 -31.23
N ALA A 12 16.37 14.17 -30.84
CA ALA A 12 15.68 14.48 -29.59
C ALA A 12 16.53 14.14 -28.35
N MET A 13 17.38 13.11 -28.44
CA MET A 13 18.29 12.73 -27.36
C MET A 13 19.46 13.72 -27.23
N THR A 14 20.02 14.21 -28.35
CA THR A 14 21.04 15.28 -28.35
C THR A 14 20.49 16.59 -27.79
N ASP A 15 19.29 17.01 -28.21
CA ASP A 15 18.67 18.24 -27.70
C ASP A 15 18.42 18.18 -26.18
N LYS A 16 18.06 17.00 -25.67
CA LYS A 16 17.88 16.76 -24.24
C LYS A 16 19.21 16.82 -23.48
N LEU A 17 20.28 16.25 -24.04
CA LEU A 17 21.62 16.30 -23.45
C LEU A 17 22.17 17.73 -23.39
N ASP A 18 21.92 18.54 -24.43
CA ASP A 18 22.38 19.92 -24.47
C ASP A 18 21.62 20.83 -23.50
N ARG A 19 20.32 20.59 -23.31
CA ARG A 19 19.54 21.25 -22.24
C ARG A 19 20.09 20.92 -20.85
N ILE A 20 20.34 19.64 -20.58
CA ILE A 20 20.90 19.19 -19.30
C ILE A 20 22.27 19.83 -19.04
N ARG A 21 23.14 19.88 -20.06
CA ARG A 21 24.47 20.50 -19.96
C ARG A 21 24.36 22.01 -19.70
N LYS A 22 23.43 22.70 -20.35
CA LYS A 22 23.21 24.13 -20.18
C LYS A 22 22.70 24.46 -18.78
N ASP A 23 21.73 23.69 -18.28
CA ASP A 23 21.17 23.83 -16.93
C ASP A 23 22.23 23.54 -15.86
N GLN A 24 23.06 22.51 -16.07
CA GLN A 24 24.16 22.18 -15.18
C GLN A 24 25.22 23.28 -15.14
N LYS A 25 25.59 23.84 -16.30
CA LYS A 25 26.54 24.96 -16.38
C LYS A 25 26.03 26.18 -15.61
N GLN A 26 24.76 26.55 -15.82
CA GLN A 26 24.14 27.69 -15.12
C GLN A 26 24.06 27.48 -13.61
N ARG A 27 23.84 26.25 -13.13
CA ARG A 27 23.86 25.93 -11.70
C ARG A 27 25.25 26.09 -11.08
N ILE A 28 26.27 25.57 -11.76
CA ILE A 28 27.67 25.67 -11.29
C ILE A 28 28.13 27.13 -11.24
N GLU A 29 27.75 27.95 -12.23
CA GLU A 29 28.07 29.38 -12.26
C GLU A 29 27.36 30.17 -11.16
N LYS A 30 26.11 29.82 -10.82
CA LYS A 30 25.37 30.45 -9.71
C LYS A 30 25.94 30.11 -8.33
N GLU A 31 26.49 28.91 -8.17
CA GLU A 31 27.08 28.43 -6.91
C GLU A 31 28.59 28.69 -6.81
N ALA A 32 29.18 29.37 -7.81
CA ALA A 32 30.57 29.79 -7.81
C ALA A 32 30.80 30.90 -6.78
N ARG A 33 31.87 30.78 -5.99
CA ARG A 33 32.26 31.80 -5.02
C ARG A 33 32.97 32.97 -5.72
N PRO A 34 32.99 34.18 -5.15
CA PRO A 34 33.74 35.30 -5.71
C PRO A 34 35.22 34.93 -5.95
N GLY A 35 35.69 35.07 -7.19
CA GLY A 35 37.06 34.73 -7.61
C GLY A 35 37.30 33.25 -7.98
N GLU A 36 36.28 32.40 -7.92
CA GLU A 36 36.37 30.98 -8.29
C GLU A 36 36.15 30.79 -9.80
N THR A 37 37.04 30.04 -10.47
CA THR A 37 36.82 29.67 -11.88
C THR A 37 35.77 28.56 -12.01
N TYR A 38 35.13 28.43 -13.18
CA TYR A 38 34.14 27.39 -13.45
C TYR A 38 34.65 25.97 -13.10
N ALA A 39 35.89 25.65 -13.47
CA ALA A 39 36.49 24.34 -13.20
C ALA A 39 36.68 24.09 -11.70
N GLN A 40 37.05 25.12 -10.93
CA GLN A 40 37.20 25.03 -9.47
C GLN A 40 35.84 24.87 -8.78
N ALA A 41 34.82 25.63 -9.20
CA ALA A 41 33.46 25.50 -8.70
C ALA A 41 32.87 24.11 -9.01
N ALA A 42 33.04 23.61 -10.24
CA ALA A 42 32.61 22.29 -10.66
C ALA A 42 33.28 21.18 -9.83
N HIS A 43 34.61 21.25 -9.67
CA HIS A 43 35.36 20.28 -8.88
C HIS A 43 34.96 20.29 -7.40
N ARG A 44 34.77 21.47 -6.79
CA ARG A 44 34.31 21.59 -5.41
C ARG A 44 32.91 21.00 -5.22
N LEU A 45 31.98 21.30 -6.12
CA LEU A 45 30.61 20.77 -6.08
C LEU A 45 30.60 19.25 -6.30
N GLN A 46 31.46 18.73 -7.16
CA GLN A 46 31.62 17.30 -7.37
C GLN A 46 32.21 16.59 -6.15
N VAL A 47 33.27 17.14 -5.55
CA VAL A 47 33.84 16.62 -4.29
C VAL A 47 32.84 16.73 -3.13
N ALA A 48 32.00 17.76 -3.10
CA ALA A 48 30.92 17.89 -2.12
C ALA A 48 29.79 16.87 -2.34
N ALA A 49 29.44 16.59 -3.60
CA ALA A 49 28.47 15.56 -3.97
C ALA A 49 28.99 14.15 -3.67
N ASP A 50 30.27 13.88 -3.91
CA ASP A 50 30.92 12.61 -3.61
C ASP A 50 31.10 12.39 -2.09
N LYS A 51 31.14 13.48 -1.30
CA LYS A 51 31.17 13.43 0.17
C LYS A 51 29.79 13.37 0.81
N GLN A 52 28.73 13.72 0.09
CA GLN A 52 27.37 13.51 0.58
C GLN A 52 27.04 12.02 0.47
N PRO A 53 26.62 11.35 1.56
CA PRO A 53 26.13 9.98 1.45
C PRO A 53 25.00 9.96 0.42
N PRO A 54 24.93 8.96 -0.47
CA PRO A 54 23.88 8.89 -1.47
C PRO A 54 22.54 8.96 -0.74
N THR A 55 21.73 10.00 -1.02
CA THR A 55 20.40 10.12 -0.44
C THR A 55 19.65 8.82 -0.68
N ALA A 56 19.20 8.17 0.39
CA ALA A 56 18.50 6.90 0.30
C ALA A 56 17.39 7.03 -0.77
N LYS A 57 17.36 6.08 -1.71
CA LYS A 57 16.33 6.09 -2.77
C LYS A 57 14.96 5.98 -2.10
N SER A 58 14.08 6.93 -2.40
CA SER A 58 12.67 6.94 -1.98
C SER A 58 12.02 5.57 -2.19
N ASN A 59 11.31 5.08 -1.17
CA ASN A 59 10.42 3.92 -1.23
C ASN A 59 9.07 4.27 -1.86
N MET A 60 8.82 5.55 -2.11
CA MET A 60 7.63 6.01 -2.81
C MET A 60 7.89 6.04 -4.32
N ARG A 61 7.03 5.37 -5.08
CA ARG A 61 7.00 5.48 -6.54
C ARG A 61 6.43 6.84 -6.96
N LYS A 62 6.76 7.27 -8.17
CA LYS A 62 6.16 8.47 -8.73
C LYS A 62 4.66 8.27 -8.98
N PRO A 63 3.82 9.27 -8.69
CA PRO A 63 2.42 9.25 -9.06
C PRO A 63 2.25 9.13 -10.59
N PRO A 64 1.20 8.47 -11.09
CA PRO A 64 0.88 8.46 -12.51
C PRO A 64 0.65 9.87 -13.08
N ASN A 65 0.73 10.00 -14.40
CA ASN A 65 0.32 11.23 -15.07
C ASN A 65 -1.20 11.42 -14.90
N GLY A 66 -1.64 12.64 -14.55
CA GLY A 66 -3.06 12.95 -14.32
C GLY A 66 -3.56 12.68 -12.89
N ASP A 67 -2.69 12.17 -12.00
CA ASP A 67 -3.06 11.82 -10.63
C ASP A 67 -3.38 13.03 -9.72
N ALA A 68 -2.90 14.22 -10.08
CA ALA A 68 -3.23 15.48 -9.41
C ALA A 68 -4.52 16.14 -9.96
N GLN A 69 -5.05 15.64 -11.07
CA GLN A 69 -6.21 16.25 -11.73
C GLN A 69 -7.48 15.62 -11.15
N MET A 70 -8.23 16.40 -10.38
CA MET A 70 -9.60 16.04 -10.01
C MET A 70 -10.41 15.85 -11.31
N ASP A 71 -10.88 14.63 -11.54
CA ASP A 71 -11.69 14.35 -12.72
C ASP A 71 -13.09 14.89 -12.49
N PHE A 72 -13.42 16.01 -13.13
CA PHE A 72 -14.70 16.72 -13.00
C PHE A 72 -15.90 15.82 -13.35
N PHE A 73 -15.67 14.74 -14.10
CA PHE A 73 -16.69 13.80 -14.57
C PHE A 73 -16.79 12.51 -13.75
N VAL A 74 -15.90 12.27 -12.76
CA VAL A 74 -16.00 11.15 -11.82
C VAL A 74 -15.88 11.65 -10.36
N PRO A 75 -16.85 12.42 -9.85
CA PRO A 75 -16.78 13.00 -8.50
C PRO A 75 -16.65 11.94 -7.39
N ALA A 76 -17.27 10.78 -7.57
CA ALA A 76 -17.41 9.78 -6.52
C ALA A 76 -16.13 9.00 -6.16
N LEU A 77 -15.09 8.99 -7.00
CA LEU A 77 -13.91 8.13 -6.75
C LEU A 77 -12.82 8.83 -5.92
N TYR A 78 -12.68 10.15 -6.05
CA TYR A 78 -11.73 10.94 -5.27
C TYR A 78 -12.32 11.48 -3.95
N ASP A 79 -13.64 11.67 -3.89
CA ASP A 79 -14.33 12.09 -2.65
C ASP A 79 -14.42 10.96 -1.61
N VAL A 80 -14.27 9.70 -2.04
CA VAL A 80 -14.26 8.54 -1.14
C VAL A 80 -12.84 8.34 -0.61
N GLY A 81 -12.59 8.81 0.61
CA GLY A 81 -11.35 8.52 1.32
C GLY A 81 -11.08 7.01 1.39
N THR A 82 -9.84 6.60 1.11
CA THR A 82 -9.42 5.20 1.20
C THR A 82 -9.62 4.68 2.62
N ARG A 83 -10.24 3.52 2.77
CA ARG A 83 -10.52 2.85 4.04
C ARG A 83 -10.07 1.40 3.99
N ASP A 84 -9.63 0.90 5.13
CA ASP A 84 -9.14 -0.46 5.32
C ASP A 84 -9.75 -1.05 6.60
N SER A 85 -9.95 -2.37 6.64
CA SER A 85 -10.57 -3.09 7.75
C SER A 85 -9.57 -3.25 8.90
N ARG A 86 -9.93 -2.75 10.08
CA ARG A 86 -9.07 -2.77 11.27
C ARG A 86 -8.75 -4.20 11.70
N SER A 87 -9.69 -5.12 11.53
CA SER A 87 -9.59 -6.50 12.05
C SER A 87 -8.36 -7.26 11.49
N ILE A 88 -7.97 -6.99 10.24
CA ILE A 88 -6.91 -7.69 9.50
C ILE A 88 -5.64 -6.85 9.23
N MET A 89 -5.44 -5.74 9.93
CA MET A 89 -4.22 -4.93 9.83
C MET A 89 -3.03 -5.45 10.66
N ASP A 90 -3.28 -6.22 11.72
CA ASP A 90 -2.20 -6.69 12.63
C ASP A 90 -1.33 -7.79 12.05
N VAL A 91 -1.86 -8.55 11.10
CA VAL A 91 -1.19 -9.67 10.45
C VAL A 91 -1.33 -9.54 8.94
N ALA A 92 -0.33 -10.01 8.19
CA ALA A 92 -0.41 -9.98 6.74
C ALA A 92 -1.36 -11.09 6.23
N VAL A 93 -2.57 -10.72 5.82
CA VAL A 93 -3.52 -11.65 5.17
C VAL A 93 -3.23 -11.87 3.68
N PHE A 94 -2.01 -11.53 3.28
CA PHE A 94 -1.52 -11.52 1.91
C PHE A 94 0.00 -11.71 1.91
N ARG A 95 0.57 -11.96 0.74
CA ARG A 95 2.03 -11.98 0.56
C ARG A 95 2.60 -10.58 0.33
N LEU A 96 3.84 -10.35 0.81
CA LEU A 96 4.57 -9.09 0.64
C LEU A 96 5.52 -9.06 -0.57
N SER A 97 5.76 -10.20 -1.22
CA SER A 97 6.65 -10.33 -2.38
C SER A 97 5.83 -10.33 -3.66
N LYS A 98 6.31 -9.67 -4.72
CA LYS A 98 5.73 -9.80 -6.08
C LYS A 98 6.15 -11.11 -6.76
N LYS A 99 7.35 -11.62 -6.45
CA LYS A 99 7.96 -12.76 -7.12
C LYS A 99 7.46 -14.11 -6.59
N GLU A 100 7.43 -14.24 -5.26
CA GLU A 100 7.05 -15.50 -4.62
C GLU A 100 5.53 -15.59 -4.56
N ARG A 101 4.92 -16.37 -5.44
CA ARG A 101 3.44 -16.46 -5.55
C ARG A 101 2.78 -17.18 -4.39
N ARG A 102 3.51 -18.06 -3.68
CA ARG A 102 2.98 -18.87 -2.56
C ARG A 102 1.70 -19.61 -2.97
N ALA A 103 1.74 -20.41 -4.03
CA ALA A 103 0.61 -21.21 -4.48
C ALA A 103 0.49 -22.48 -3.62
N GLY A 104 -0.71 -22.76 -3.11
CA GLY A 104 -0.98 -23.90 -2.22
C GLY A 104 -0.31 -23.82 -0.84
N ASP A 105 0.28 -22.69 -0.48
CA ASP A 105 0.96 -22.45 0.78
C ASP A 105 -0.02 -21.96 1.87
N ILE A 106 0.41 -22.07 3.13
CA ILE A 106 -0.31 -21.68 4.33
C ILE A 106 0.58 -20.80 5.21
N MET A 107 0.07 -19.64 5.61
CA MET A 107 0.66 -18.80 6.65
C MET A 107 -0.13 -18.97 7.93
N ARG A 108 0.55 -19.12 9.06
CA ARG A 108 -0.11 -19.24 10.37
C ARG A 108 0.47 -18.21 11.33
N TYR A 109 -0.41 -17.48 11.98
CA TYR A 109 -0.09 -16.46 12.97
C TYR A 109 -0.70 -16.84 14.31
N GLU A 110 0.16 -17.03 15.31
CA GLU A 110 -0.27 -17.24 16.69
C GLU A 110 -0.60 -15.89 17.33
N LEU A 111 -1.74 -15.83 18.01
CA LEU A 111 -2.24 -14.67 18.72
C LEU A 111 -2.57 -15.06 20.17
N PRO A 112 -2.65 -14.11 21.11
CA PRO A 112 -2.91 -14.42 22.51
C PRO A 112 -4.23 -15.17 22.76
N ASP A 113 -5.21 -14.99 21.86
CA ASP A 113 -6.57 -15.49 21.93
C ASP A 113 -6.89 -16.55 20.86
N GLY A 114 -5.88 -17.15 20.22
CA GLY A 114 -6.03 -18.19 19.22
C GLY A 114 -5.05 -18.01 18.05
N TYR A 115 -5.49 -18.27 16.82
CA TYR A 115 -4.62 -18.14 15.65
C TYR A 115 -5.37 -17.72 14.39
N VAL A 116 -4.62 -17.22 13.42
CA VAL A 116 -5.11 -16.93 12.06
C VAL A 116 -4.29 -17.72 11.06
N GLU A 117 -4.96 -18.46 10.19
CA GLU A 117 -4.36 -19.13 9.02
C GLU A 117 -4.77 -18.41 7.74
N VAL A 118 -3.82 -18.15 6.85
CA VAL A 118 -4.06 -17.63 5.50
C VAL A 118 -3.67 -18.72 4.52
N LYS A 119 -4.64 -19.22 3.78
CA LYS A 119 -4.48 -20.31 2.81
C LYS A 119 -4.59 -19.76 1.41
N SER A 120 -3.76 -20.30 0.51
CA SER A 120 -3.73 -19.88 -0.88
C SER A 120 -4.25 -20.96 -1.82
N GLY A 121 -4.88 -20.52 -2.90
CA GLY A 121 -5.30 -21.36 -4.01
C GLY A 121 -4.16 -21.68 -4.99
N PRO A 122 -4.49 -22.39 -6.09
CA PRO A 122 -3.53 -22.75 -7.13
C PRO A 122 -2.94 -21.53 -7.86
N ASP A 123 -3.69 -20.44 -7.97
CA ASP A 123 -3.25 -19.20 -8.64
C ASP A 123 -2.25 -18.37 -7.82
N GLY A 124 -1.97 -18.81 -6.59
CA GLY A 124 -1.12 -18.11 -5.64
C GLY A 124 -1.91 -17.35 -4.59
N MET A 125 -1.19 -16.90 -3.56
CA MET A 125 -1.73 -16.04 -2.54
C MET A 125 -1.90 -14.60 -3.06
N ALA A 126 -3.01 -13.97 -2.67
CA ALA A 126 -3.21 -12.54 -2.84
C ALA A 126 -2.02 -11.78 -2.29
N SER A 127 -1.49 -10.87 -3.08
CA SER A 127 -0.44 -9.96 -2.66
C SER A 127 -1.01 -8.71 -2.02
N ILE A 128 -0.19 -7.99 -1.27
CA ILE A 128 -0.57 -6.68 -0.72
C ILE A 128 -1.01 -5.68 -1.79
N TRP A 129 -0.58 -5.85 -3.05
CA TRP A 129 -1.04 -5.05 -4.18
C TRP A 129 -2.38 -5.55 -4.72
N ASP A 130 -2.67 -6.85 -4.69
CA ASP A 130 -4.01 -7.34 -5.07
C ASP A 130 -5.05 -6.84 -4.05
N TYR A 131 -4.66 -6.77 -2.77
CA TYR A 131 -5.48 -6.24 -1.68
C TYR A 131 -5.91 -4.78 -1.87
N ASP A 132 -5.25 -3.99 -2.74
CA ASP A 132 -5.69 -2.64 -3.09
C ASP A 132 -7.15 -2.62 -3.65
N ILE A 133 -7.58 -3.69 -4.31
CA ILE A 133 -8.97 -3.86 -4.80
C ILE A 133 -9.94 -3.99 -3.62
N VAL A 134 -9.54 -4.73 -2.58
CA VAL A 134 -10.33 -4.87 -1.35
C VAL A 134 -10.42 -3.53 -0.62
N LEU A 135 -9.33 -2.73 -0.61
CA LEU A 135 -9.38 -1.37 -0.07
C LEU A 135 -10.42 -0.51 -0.78
N MET A 136 -10.47 -0.55 -2.12
CA MET A 136 -11.49 0.18 -2.89
C MET A 136 -12.91 -0.27 -2.50
N LEU A 137 -13.12 -1.58 -2.45
CA LEU A 137 -14.39 -2.19 -2.07
C LEU A 137 -14.85 -1.73 -0.67
N VAL A 138 -13.96 -1.78 0.33
CA VAL A 138 -14.24 -1.31 1.70
C VAL A 138 -14.58 0.18 1.72
N SER A 139 -13.83 0.97 0.96
CA SER A 139 -14.00 2.43 0.89
C SER A 139 -15.37 2.80 0.36
N GLN A 140 -15.75 2.24 -0.80
CA GLN A 140 -17.04 2.51 -1.44
C GLN A 140 -18.22 1.91 -0.67
N LEU A 141 -18.09 0.70 -0.13
CA LEU A 141 -19.15 0.11 0.70
C LEU A 141 -19.39 0.98 1.95
N THR A 142 -18.33 1.43 2.62
CA THR A 142 -18.49 2.31 3.79
C THR A 142 -19.17 3.62 3.40
N GLU A 143 -18.84 4.19 2.24
CA GLU A 143 -19.49 5.43 1.80
C GLU A 143 -20.97 5.23 1.48
N ALA A 144 -21.32 4.15 0.78
CA ALA A 144 -22.71 3.80 0.53
C ALA A 144 -23.49 3.57 1.84
N VAL A 145 -22.87 2.93 2.84
CA VAL A 145 -23.46 2.75 4.17
C VAL A 145 -23.64 4.10 4.89
N ASN A 146 -22.67 5.01 4.79
CA ASN A 146 -22.79 6.35 5.37
C ASN A 146 -23.93 7.14 4.72
N ALA A 147 -24.04 7.10 3.38
CA ALA A 147 -25.13 7.72 2.65
C ALA A 147 -26.50 7.14 3.05
N TYR A 148 -26.61 5.81 3.17
CA TYR A 148 -27.80 5.14 3.67
C TYR A 148 -28.17 5.59 5.10
N ARG A 149 -27.20 5.63 6.02
CA ARG A 149 -27.40 6.10 7.41
C ARG A 149 -27.82 7.58 7.47
N ALA A 150 -27.41 8.38 6.49
CA ALA A 150 -27.81 9.78 6.34
C ALA A 150 -29.14 9.96 5.59
N ASN A 151 -29.87 8.88 5.27
CA ASN A 151 -31.10 8.89 4.46
C ASN A 151 -30.91 9.49 3.06
N LYS A 152 -29.72 9.37 2.47
CA LYS A 152 -29.36 9.88 1.14
C LYS A 152 -29.25 8.79 0.06
N GLY A 153 -29.61 7.54 0.38
CA GLY A 153 -29.52 6.41 -0.54
C GLY A 153 -30.09 5.13 0.05
N GLU A 154 -30.10 4.07 -0.77
CA GLU A 154 -30.56 2.74 -0.36
C GLU A 154 -29.50 1.95 0.40
N LYS A 155 -29.93 0.92 1.13
CA LYS A 155 -29.00 0.02 1.82
C LYS A 155 -28.15 -0.72 0.79
N PRO A 156 -26.81 -0.57 0.79
CA PRO A 156 -25.98 -1.23 -0.20
C PRO A 156 -26.05 -2.75 -0.05
N GLY A 157 -26.14 -3.45 -1.18
CA GLY A 157 -26.08 -4.90 -1.24
C GLY A 157 -24.66 -5.45 -1.10
N ARG A 158 -24.52 -6.76 -1.34
CA ARG A 158 -23.23 -7.48 -1.30
C ARG A 158 -22.52 -7.57 -2.66
N THR A 159 -23.00 -6.84 -3.66
CA THR A 159 -22.41 -6.84 -5.01
C THR A 159 -21.76 -5.50 -5.28
N PHE A 160 -20.48 -5.54 -5.59
CA PHE A 160 -19.66 -4.39 -5.92
C PHE A 160 -19.38 -4.36 -7.42
N LYS A 161 -19.76 -3.28 -8.12
CA LYS A 161 -19.65 -3.20 -9.59
C LYS A 161 -18.77 -2.03 -10.08
N PRO A 162 -17.44 -2.09 -9.88
CA PRO A 162 -16.54 -1.05 -10.36
C PRO A 162 -16.19 -1.22 -11.84
N HIS A 163 -15.85 -0.13 -12.54
CA HIS A 163 -15.11 -0.26 -13.80
C HIS A 163 -13.62 -0.55 -13.52
N VAL A 164 -12.96 -1.29 -14.43
CA VAL A 164 -11.52 -1.57 -14.34
C VAL A 164 -10.69 -0.28 -14.30
N SER A 165 -11.10 0.74 -15.06
CA SER A 165 -10.48 2.07 -15.03
C SER A 165 -10.50 2.69 -13.63
N ASP A 166 -11.59 2.52 -12.90
CA ASP A 166 -11.79 3.08 -11.56
C ASP A 166 -10.90 2.36 -10.55
N ILE A 167 -10.79 1.02 -10.66
CA ILE A 167 -9.84 0.24 -9.85
C ILE A 167 -8.42 0.76 -10.07
N LEU A 168 -7.99 0.86 -11.33
CA LEU A 168 -6.63 1.28 -11.65
C LEU A 168 -6.36 2.70 -11.15
N ARG A 169 -7.30 3.61 -11.33
CA ARG A 169 -7.20 5.00 -10.87
C ARG A 169 -7.15 5.09 -9.34
N PHE A 170 -8.06 4.40 -8.64
CA PHE A 170 -8.09 4.36 -7.17
C PHE A 170 -6.79 3.80 -6.60
N CYS A 171 -6.25 2.74 -7.20
CA CYS A 171 -4.97 2.16 -6.81
C CYS A 171 -3.75 2.97 -7.29
N ARG A 172 -3.98 4.15 -7.89
CA ARG A 172 -2.99 5.05 -8.51
C ARG A 172 -2.06 4.32 -9.48
N ARG A 173 -2.57 3.38 -10.26
CA ARG A 173 -1.82 2.64 -11.29
C ARG A 173 -2.01 3.28 -12.66
N GLY A 174 -1.07 3.01 -13.57
CA GLY A 174 -1.24 3.40 -14.97
C GLY A 174 -2.37 2.61 -15.65
N HIS A 175 -2.79 3.08 -16.83
CA HIS A 175 -3.84 2.45 -17.63
C HIS A 175 -3.25 1.71 -18.85
N GLY A 176 -3.96 0.68 -19.34
CA GLY A 176 -3.59 -0.10 -20.54
C GLY A 176 -4.27 -1.48 -20.57
N GLY A 177 -4.11 -2.22 -21.68
CA GLY A 177 -4.76 -3.53 -21.87
C GLY A 177 -4.25 -4.61 -20.90
N LYS A 178 -2.93 -4.70 -20.73
CA LYS A 178 -2.29 -5.63 -19.78
C LYS A 178 -2.80 -5.45 -18.35
N GLN A 179 -3.13 -4.22 -17.97
CA GLN A 179 -3.62 -3.91 -16.63
C GLN A 179 -5.01 -4.48 -16.35
N ALA A 180 -5.83 -4.72 -17.38
CA ALA A 180 -7.11 -5.40 -17.21
C ALA A 180 -6.91 -6.89 -16.91
N GLU A 181 -6.02 -7.57 -17.64
CA GLU A 181 -5.62 -8.95 -17.37
C GLU A 181 -4.97 -9.10 -15.98
N ASP A 182 -4.17 -8.11 -15.57
CA ASP A 182 -3.56 -8.08 -14.23
C ASP A 182 -4.62 -7.95 -13.13
N VAL A 183 -5.73 -7.23 -13.38
CA VAL A 183 -6.87 -7.12 -12.46
C VAL A 183 -7.61 -8.45 -12.36
N GLU A 184 -7.90 -9.11 -13.49
CA GLU A 184 -8.53 -10.44 -13.49
C GLU A 184 -7.67 -11.46 -12.74
N SER A 185 -6.36 -11.50 -13.03
CA SER A 185 -5.40 -12.33 -12.31
C SER A 185 -5.33 -12.01 -10.81
N ALA A 186 -5.53 -10.75 -10.43
CA ALA A 186 -5.59 -10.35 -9.02
C ALA A 186 -6.88 -10.86 -8.35
N LEU A 187 -8.01 -10.84 -9.05
CA LEU A 187 -9.28 -11.39 -8.58
C LEU A 187 -9.19 -12.91 -8.37
N ASP A 188 -8.52 -13.66 -9.24
CA ASP A 188 -8.24 -15.09 -9.03
C ASP A 188 -7.52 -15.35 -7.72
N ARG A 189 -6.43 -14.61 -7.46
CA ARG A 189 -5.65 -14.74 -6.22
C ARG A 189 -6.45 -14.30 -5.00
N LEU A 190 -7.24 -13.23 -5.09
CA LEU A 190 -8.10 -12.76 -4.00
C LEU A 190 -9.17 -13.79 -3.66
N ARG A 191 -9.85 -14.36 -4.66
CA ARG A 191 -10.86 -15.41 -4.48
C ARG A 191 -10.25 -16.70 -3.94
N GLY A 192 -9.04 -17.04 -4.37
CA GLY A 192 -8.29 -18.21 -3.91
C GLY A 192 -7.66 -18.06 -2.52
N THR A 193 -7.65 -16.85 -1.94
CA THR A 193 -7.05 -16.61 -0.62
C THR A 193 -8.10 -16.63 0.48
N THR A 194 -7.99 -17.61 1.37
CA THR A 194 -8.92 -17.83 2.47
C THR A 194 -8.26 -17.50 3.81
N ILE A 195 -8.93 -16.66 4.60
CA ILE A 195 -8.56 -16.36 5.98
C ILE A 195 -9.39 -17.26 6.89
N LYS A 196 -8.71 -18.10 7.66
CA LYS A 196 -9.31 -18.89 8.74
C LYS A 196 -8.90 -18.31 10.08
N SER A 197 -9.86 -17.76 10.81
CA SER A 197 -9.69 -17.25 12.16
C SER A 197 -10.18 -18.29 13.17
N VAL A 198 -9.36 -18.57 14.17
CA VAL A 198 -9.72 -19.40 15.31
C VAL A 198 -9.55 -18.57 16.57
N ARG A 199 -10.65 -18.39 17.32
CA ARG A 199 -10.71 -17.60 18.54
C ARG A 199 -11.20 -18.43 19.70
N GLU A 200 -10.54 -18.29 20.83
CA GLU A 200 -10.95 -18.88 22.10
C GLU A 200 -11.45 -17.77 23.02
N SER A 201 -12.66 -17.93 23.55
CA SER A 201 -13.26 -16.98 24.48
C SER A 201 -13.96 -17.73 25.62
N VAL A 202 -14.33 -17.01 26.67
CA VAL A 202 -15.10 -17.58 27.78
C VAL A 202 -16.52 -17.04 27.68
N SER A 203 -17.49 -17.95 27.60
CA SER A 203 -18.92 -17.64 27.63
C SER A 203 -19.30 -16.96 28.95
N THR A 204 -20.41 -16.21 28.94
CA THR A 204 -21.07 -15.67 30.14
C THR A 204 -21.31 -16.75 31.22
N ASN A 205 -21.47 -18.01 30.82
CA ASN A 205 -21.69 -19.14 31.73
C ASN A 205 -20.38 -19.83 32.16
N GLY A 206 -19.22 -19.20 31.98
CA GLY A 206 -17.89 -19.74 32.34
C GLY A 206 -17.35 -20.85 31.45
N LYS A 207 -18.10 -21.28 30.43
CA LYS A 207 -17.66 -22.32 29.48
C LYS A 207 -16.68 -21.74 28.45
N LYS A 208 -15.58 -22.45 28.20
CA LYS A 208 -14.67 -22.12 27.09
C LYS A 208 -15.36 -22.36 25.74
N LEU A 209 -15.39 -21.34 24.89
CA LEU A 209 -15.92 -21.38 23.55
C LEU A 209 -14.78 -21.28 22.55
N ARG A 210 -14.87 -22.07 21.48
CA ARG A 210 -13.97 -21.99 20.34
C ARG A 210 -14.77 -21.65 19.11
N VAL A 211 -14.50 -20.51 18.51
CA VAL A 211 -15.13 -20.03 17.28
C VAL A 211 -14.14 -20.19 16.14
N VAL A 212 -14.61 -20.78 15.03
CA VAL A 212 -13.81 -21.00 13.82
C VAL A 212 -14.57 -20.43 12.65
N ASP A 213 -13.99 -19.39 12.04
CA ASP A 213 -14.52 -18.77 10.83
C ASP A 213 -13.50 -18.94 9.72
N ALA A 214 -13.94 -19.30 8.51
CA ALA A 214 -13.10 -19.40 7.33
C ALA A 214 -13.79 -18.73 6.14
N GLU A 215 -13.26 -17.60 5.70
CA GLU A 215 -13.87 -16.79 4.64
C GLU A 215 -12.80 -16.23 3.69
N GLY A 216 -13.17 -15.97 2.44
CA GLY A 216 -12.29 -15.39 1.43
C GLY A 216 -12.08 -13.88 1.60
N LEU A 217 -11.04 -13.35 0.94
CA LEU A 217 -10.85 -11.90 0.80
C LEU A 217 -11.92 -11.25 -0.09
N ILE A 218 -12.46 -12.01 -1.05
CA ILE A 218 -13.68 -11.72 -1.80
C ILE A 218 -14.56 -12.98 -1.84
N GLY A 219 -15.87 -12.84 -2.02
CA GLY A 219 -16.79 -13.99 -2.15
C GLY A 219 -16.67 -14.69 -3.50
N GLY A 220 -16.54 -13.90 -4.56
CA GLY A 220 -16.50 -14.33 -5.95
C GLY A 220 -16.46 -13.11 -6.86
N TYR A 221 -16.35 -13.33 -8.16
CA TYR A 221 -16.40 -12.25 -9.14
C TYR A 221 -16.98 -12.75 -10.47
N ARG A 222 -17.46 -11.81 -11.28
CA ARG A 222 -17.90 -12.04 -12.67
C ARG A 222 -17.30 -10.96 -13.55
N VAL A 223 -16.64 -11.38 -14.62
CA VAL A 223 -16.14 -10.47 -15.66
C VAL A 223 -16.88 -10.77 -16.96
N VAL A 224 -17.39 -9.73 -17.61
CA VAL A 224 -17.93 -9.80 -18.97
C VAL A 224 -17.00 -9.00 -19.86
N SER A 225 -16.42 -9.64 -20.87
CA SER A 225 -15.48 -9.01 -21.82
C SER A 225 -15.97 -9.18 -23.26
N TYR A 226 -15.69 -8.21 -24.12
CA TYR A 226 -15.94 -8.32 -25.55
C TYR A 226 -14.93 -9.28 -26.19
N THR A 227 -15.40 -10.27 -26.95
CA THR A 227 -14.55 -11.33 -27.54
C THR A 227 -13.62 -10.82 -28.64
N ASP A 228 -13.98 -9.74 -29.32
CA ASP A 228 -13.24 -9.15 -30.43
C ASP A 228 -12.03 -8.30 -29.98
N SER A 229 -12.18 -7.62 -28.84
CA SER A 229 -11.24 -6.62 -28.34
C SER A 229 -10.61 -7.00 -27.01
N GLY A 230 -11.13 -8.03 -26.32
CA GLY A 230 -10.72 -8.41 -24.97
C GLY A 230 -11.06 -7.36 -23.89
N ARG A 231 -11.78 -6.30 -24.25
CA ARG A 231 -12.11 -5.21 -23.34
C ARG A 231 -13.18 -5.64 -22.34
N VAL A 232 -12.92 -5.41 -21.05
CA VAL A 232 -13.91 -5.65 -19.99
C VAL A 232 -15.09 -4.67 -20.12
N ALA A 233 -16.28 -5.22 -20.27
CA ALA A 233 -17.55 -4.51 -20.32
C ALA A 233 -18.16 -4.35 -18.92
N GLU A 234 -18.18 -5.42 -18.13
CA GLU A 234 -18.74 -5.44 -16.77
C GLU A 234 -17.83 -6.23 -15.82
N LEU A 235 -17.68 -5.73 -14.60
CA LEU A 235 -17.00 -6.41 -13.51
C LEU A 235 -17.90 -6.35 -12.27
N GLU A 236 -18.21 -7.51 -11.71
CA GLU A 236 -18.91 -7.67 -10.44
C GLU A 236 -18.02 -8.41 -9.46
N ILE A 237 -17.96 -7.96 -8.20
CA ILE A 237 -17.23 -8.58 -7.11
C ILE A 237 -18.22 -8.81 -5.96
N GLU A 238 -18.32 -10.04 -5.47
CA GLU A 238 -19.12 -10.35 -4.29
C GLU A 238 -18.34 -10.00 -3.01
N ILE A 239 -18.97 -9.18 -2.17
CA ILE A 239 -18.44 -8.78 -0.86
C ILE A 239 -18.57 -9.97 0.10
N PRO A 240 -17.49 -10.41 0.76
CA PRO A 240 -17.54 -11.55 1.67
C PRO A 240 -18.38 -11.22 2.92
N LYS A 241 -19.00 -12.23 3.53
CA LYS A 241 -20.00 -12.02 4.59
C LYS A 241 -19.37 -11.35 5.81
N TRP A 242 -18.19 -11.77 6.24
CA TRP A 242 -17.49 -11.12 7.35
C TRP A 242 -17.29 -9.61 7.13
N LEU A 243 -16.81 -9.21 5.94
CA LEU A 243 -16.51 -7.81 5.65
C LEU A 243 -17.78 -6.97 5.55
N TYR A 244 -18.82 -7.52 4.92
CA TYR A 244 -20.12 -6.87 4.85
C TYR A 244 -20.72 -6.65 6.26
N ARG A 245 -20.67 -7.67 7.12
CA ARG A 245 -21.11 -7.56 8.53
C ARG A 245 -20.30 -6.51 9.30
N GLU A 246 -18.97 -6.52 9.15
CA GLU A 246 -18.06 -5.58 9.81
C GLU A 246 -18.39 -4.12 9.50
N ILE A 247 -18.83 -3.83 8.27
CA ILE A 247 -19.13 -2.46 7.83
C ILE A 247 -20.58 -2.07 8.09
N ILE A 248 -21.54 -2.98 7.86
CA ILE A 248 -22.98 -2.70 7.95
C ILE A 248 -23.48 -2.73 9.39
N ASP A 249 -23.16 -3.81 10.14
CA ASP A 249 -23.88 -4.16 11.38
C ASP A 249 -23.38 -3.36 12.59
N GLY A 250 -22.16 -2.83 12.56
CA GLY A 250 -21.59 -2.04 13.65
C GLY A 250 -22.17 -0.62 13.73
N LYS A 251 -22.44 -0.11 14.95
CA LYS A 251 -22.80 1.31 15.19
C LYS A 251 -21.74 2.27 14.61
N ARG A 252 -20.47 1.85 14.60
CA ARG A 252 -19.37 2.48 13.87
C ARG A 252 -18.73 1.38 13.00
N PRO A 253 -18.45 1.62 11.71
CA PRO A 253 -17.74 0.65 10.90
C PRO A 253 -16.31 0.53 11.44
N GLU A 254 -15.81 -0.70 11.61
CA GLU A 254 -14.44 -1.00 12.07
C GLU A 254 -13.39 -0.77 10.96
N VAL A 255 -13.48 0.39 10.32
CA VAL A 255 -12.62 0.79 9.20
C VAL A 255 -11.79 2.01 9.57
N LEU A 256 -10.56 2.05 9.07
CA LEU A 256 -9.65 3.17 9.27
C LEU A 256 -9.36 3.86 7.94
N THR A 257 -9.41 5.18 7.94
CA THR A 257 -8.98 5.99 6.79
C THR A 257 -7.47 5.85 6.59
N VAL A 258 -7.07 5.58 5.36
CA VAL A 258 -5.71 5.41 4.87
C VAL A 258 -5.33 6.63 4.02
N HIS A 259 -4.09 7.08 4.14
CA HIS A 259 -3.56 8.19 3.35
C HIS A 259 -3.54 7.86 1.85
N PRO A 260 -3.91 8.79 0.94
CA PRO A 260 -3.89 8.54 -0.50
C PRO A 260 -2.53 8.12 -1.08
N ASP A 261 -1.43 8.56 -0.46
CA ASP A 261 -0.07 8.16 -0.85
C ASP A 261 0.29 6.71 -0.45
N TYR A 262 -0.57 6.00 0.29
CA TYR A 262 -0.37 4.58 0.58
C TYR A 262 -0.09 3.76 -0.68
N PHE A 263 -0.82 4.03 -1.76
CA PHE A 263 -0.64 3.33 -3.03
C PHE A 263 0.71 3.61 -3.69
N LEU A 264 1.39 4.69 -3.31
CA LEU A 264 2.71 5.04 -3.82
C LEU A 264 3.82 4.29 -3.10
N ILE A 265 3.58 3.71 -1.93
CA ILE A 265 4.58 2.90 -1.23
C ILE A 265 4.90 1.67 -2.10
N GLU A 266 6.13 1.60 -2.58
CA GLU A 266 6.61 0.56 -3.48
C GLU A 266 6.91 -0.77 -2.77
N PRO A 267 7.67 -0.80 -1.64
CA PRO A 267 7.97 -2.06 -0.97
C PRO A 267 6.74 -2.60 -0.24
N GLY A 268 6.47 -3.91 -0.43
CA GLY A 268 5.37 -4.59 0.27
C GLY A 268 5.51 -4.53 1.79
N LEU A 269 6.75 -4.62 2.29
CA LEU A 269 7.03 -4.42 3.72
C LEU A 269 6.65 -3.01 4.19
N GLY A 270 6.91 -1.97 3.39
CA GLY A 270 6.55 -0.59 3.73
C GLY A 270 5.04 -0.41 3.86
N ARG A 271 4.26 -0.99 2.93
CA ARG A 271 2.80 -0.99 2.98
C ARG A 271 2.26 -1.76 4.20
N PHE A 272 2.87 -2.89 4.55
CA PHE A 272 2.51 -3.64 5.76
C PHE A 272 2.77 -2.82 7.03
N ILE A 273 3.96 -2.22 7.15
CA ILE A 273 4.32 -1.37 8.30
C ILE A 273 3.41 -0.15 8.39
N TYR A 274 3.06 0.49 7.27
CA TYR A 274 2.09 1.59 7.28
C TYR A 274 0.72 1.16 7.84
N ARG A 275 0.17 0.03 7.37
CA ARG A 275 -1.12 -0.50 7.88
C ARG A 275 -1.06 -0.77 9.39
N LEU A 276 0.03 -1.39 9.84
CA LEU A 276 0.24 -1.67 11.25
C LEU A 276 0.38 -0.39 12.08
N ALA A 277 1.13 0.61 11.59
CA ALA A 277 1.23 1.92 12.22
C ALA A 277 -0.14 2.58 12.34
N ARG A 278 -0.95 2.53 11.27
CA ARG A 278 -2.30 3.10 11.27
C ARG A 278 -3.22 2.46 12.31
N ARG A 279 -3.13 1.14 12.49
CA ARG A 279 -3.89 0.43 13.52
C ARG A 279 -3.38 0.67 14.94
N ALA A 280 -2.06 0.54 15.15
CA ALA A 280 -1.46 0.46 16.46
C ALA A 280 -1.07 1.83 17.03
N ALA A 281 -0.46 2.70 16.22
CA ALA A 281 -0.07 4.04 16.63
C ALA A 281 -1.23 5.03 16.48
N GLY A 282 -2.08 4.88 15.45
CA GLY A 282 -3.16 5.84 15.20
C GLY A 282 -2.60 7.24 15.00
N ARG A 283 -2.96 8.20 15.87
CA ARG A 283 -2.39 9.56 15.91
C ARG A 283 -1.27 9.75 16.95
N ASP A 284 -0.90 8.68 17.66
CA ASP A 284 0.06 8.71 18.76
C ASP A 284 1.36 8.00 18.36
N SER A 285 1.84 7.09 19.21
CA SER A 285 3.02 6.26 18.97
C SER A 285 2.75 4.80 19.30
N ALA A 286 3.46 3.90 18.63
CA ALA A 286 3.46 2.48 18.96
C ALA A 286 4.85 1.87 18.82
N LYS A 287 5.14 0.85 19.63
CA LYS A 287 6.41 0.12 19.61
C LYS A 287 6.18 -1.37 19.34
N TRP A 288 6.97 -1.95 18.45
CA TRP A 288 6.91 -3.36 18.08
C TRP A 288 8.30 -3.97 18.00
N SER A 289 8.48 -5.18 18.52
CA SER A 289 9.76 -5.88 18.34
C SER A 289 9.94 -6.28 16.87
N PHE A 290 11.17 -6.22 16.36
CA PHE A 290 11.47 -6.66 15.00
C PHE A 290 11.08 -8.13 14.78
N GLN A 291 11.25 -8.97 15.81
CA GLN A 291 10.89 -10.39 15.77
C GLN A 291 9.37 -10.57 15.55
N THR A 292 8.55 -9.85 16.32
CA THR A 292 7.09 -9.91 16.18
C THR A 292 6.64 -9.36 14.83
N LEU A 293 7.27 -8.31 14.32
CA LEU A 293 6.99 -7.80 12.98
C LEU A 293 7.33 -8.83 11.90
N PHE A 294 8.47 -9.53 12.03
CA PHE A 294 8.84 -10.60 11.12
C PHE A 294 7.78 -11.70 11.09
N GLU A 295 7.38 -12.19 12.27
CA GLU A 295 6.34 -13.21 12.45
C GLU A 295 4.98 -12.79 11.87
N ARG A 296 4.55 -11.54 12.11
CA ARG A 296 3.25 -11.02 11.64
C ARG A 296 3.23 -10.56 10.19
N SER A 297 4.39 -10.20 9.63
CA SER A 297 4.52 -9.75 8.24
C SER A 297 4.38 -10.90 7.24
N GLY A 298 4.58 -12.14 7.69
CA GLY A 298 4.55 -13.29 6.80
C GLY A 298 5.70 -13.32 5.79
N SER A 299 6.79 -12.61 6.08
CA SER A 299 8.01 -12.60 5.27
C SER A 299 8.62 -14.00 5.19
N THR A 300 8.98 -14.41 3.97
CA THR A 300 9.58 -15.73 3.65
C THR A 300 11.10 -15.73 3.73
N GLY A 301 11.73 -14.55 3.74
CA GLY A 301 13.18 -14.43 3.88
C GLY A 301 13.69 -14.71 5.30
N THR A 302 15.01 -14.72 5.48
CA THR A 302 15.61 -14.84 6.83
C THR A 302 15.32 -13.60 7.68
N PHE A 303 15.25 -13.78 9.01
CA PHE A 303 15.10 -12.66 9.95
C PHE A 303 16.17 -11.57 9.73
N LYS A 304 17.42 -11.96 9.47
CA LYS A 304 18.51 -11.02 9.15
C LYS A 304 18.18 -10.14 7.93
N LYS A 305 17.64 -10.73 6.86
CA LYS A 305 17.23 -9.99 5.66
C LYS A 305 16.03 -9.09 5.94
N PHE A 306 15.07 -9.55 6.75
CA PHE A 306 13.95 -8.72 7.21
C PHE A 306 14.44 -7.48 7.97
N CYS A 307 15.29 -7.66 8.98
CA CYS A 307 15.87 -6.54 9.75
C CYS A 307 16.60 -5.55 8.85
N PHE A 308 17.36 -6.03 7.86
CA PHE A 308 18.03 -5.18 6.88
C PHE A 308 17.04 -4.35 6.06
N MET A 309 15.97 -4.97 5.55
CA MET A 309 14.94 -4.27 4.78
C MET A 309 14.17 -3.26 5.65
N LEU A 310 13.87 -3.61 6.90
CA LEU A 310 13.20 -2.71 7.84
C LEU A 310 14.08 -1.50 8.18
N ARG A 311 15.38 -1.69 8.38
CA ARG A 311 16.31 -0.58 8.61
C ARG A 311 16.43 0.35 7.42
N LYS A 312 16.39 -0.16 6.18
CA LYS A 312 16.31 0.70 4.98
C LYS A 312 15.05 1.54 4.94
N LEU A 313 13.93 0.96 5.36
CA LEU A 313 12.66 1.68 5.48
C LEU A 313 12.75 2.79 6.54
N ILE A 314 13.37 2.50 7.69
CA ILE A 314 13.64 3.48 8.76
C ILE A 314 14.58 4.59 8.29
N GLU A 315 15.65 4.25 7.56
CA GLU A 315 16.64 5.20 7.04
C GLU A 315 16.03 6.17 6.02
N THR A 316 15.14 5.69 5.15
CA THR A 316 14.49 6.53 4.13
C THR A 316 13.37 7.38 4.74
N ASN A 317 12.61 6.81 5.69
CA ASN A 317 11.59 7.48 6.52
C ASN A 317 10.54 8.31 5.76
N ASP A 318 10.14 7.82 4.60
CA ASP A 318 9.23 8.48 3.65
C ASP A 318 7.80 7.91 3.68
N LEU A 319 7.47 7.13 4.73
CA LEU A 319 6.10 6.67 4.92
C LEU A 319 5.17 7.86 5.20
N PRO A 320 3.98 7.91 4.57
CA PRO A 320 2.98 8.93 4.85
C PRO A 320 2.56 8.90 6.32
N GLU A 321 2.26 10.07 6.90
CA GLU A 321 1.78 10.28 8.29
C GLU A 321 2.71 9.82 9.43
N TYR A 322 3.66 8.91 9.18
CA TYR A 322 4.45 8.27 10.23
C TYR A 322 5.96 8.50 10.06
N ILE A 323 6.64 8.62 11.19
CA ILE A 323 8.10 8.61 11.33
C ILE A 323 8.48 7.33 12.05
N LEU A 324 9.43 6.60 11.46
CA LEU A 324 9.96 5.36 11.97
C LEU A 324 11.32 5.60 12.66
N SER A 325 11.56 4.91 13.76
CA SER A 325 12.89 4.84 14.38
C SER A 325 13.15 3.46 14.98
N GLU A 326 14.43 3.13 15.18
CA GLU A 326 14.87 1.92 15.88
C GLU A 326 15.30 2.26 17.30
N GLU A 327 14.81 1.51 18.28
CA GLU A 327 15.26 1.54 19.66
C GLU A 327 15.80 0.17 20.10
N LYS A 328 16.70 0.17 21.08
CA LYS A 328 17.17 -1.06 21.71
C LYS A 328 16.12 -1.55 22.70
N GLY A 329 15.62 -2.77 22.50
CA GLY A 329 14.75 -3.47 23.46
C GLY A 329 15.47 -4.62 24.16
N ILE A 330 14.85 -5.11 25.24
CA ILE A 330 15.37 -6.22 26.07
C ILE A 330 15.57 -7.50 25.27
N LYS A 331 14.64 -7.80 24.35
CA LYS A 331 14.65 -9.01 23.50
C LYS A 331 15.16 -8.77 22.09
N GLY A 332 15.87 -7.66 21.87
CA GLY A 332 16.34 -7.22 20.54
C GLY A 332 15.74 -5.89 20.10
N PRO A 333 16.01 -5.47 18.85
CA PRO A 333 15.60 -4.17 18.35
C PRO A 333 14.08 -4.03 18.25
N GLN A 334 13.60 -2.82 18.53
CA GLN A 334 12.21 -2.43 18.44
C GLN A 334 12.04 -1.31 17.42
N LEU A 335 10.99 -1.41 16.61
CA LEU A 335 10.52 -0.36 15.74
C LEU A 335 9.60 0.55 16.55
N VAL A 336 9.87 1.84 16.54
CA VAL A 336 8.96 2.88 17.02
C VAL A 336 8.32 3.54 15.81
N MET A 337 7.00 3.68 15.86
CA MET A 337 6.19 4.32 14.83
C MET A 337 5.48 5.49 15.49
N ASN A 338 5.84 6.71 15.12
CA ASN A 338 5.23 7.93 15.64
C ASN A 338 4.43 8.61 14.54
N HIS A 339 3.22 9.05 14.84
CA HIS A 339 2.51 9.95 13.94
C HIS A 339 3.27 11.29 13.87
N ARG A 340 3.36 11.89 12.68
CA ARG A 340 4.10 13.15 12.47
C ARG A 340 3.58 14.28 13.38
N ASP A 341 2.27 14.37 13.56
CA ASP A 341 1.64 15.37 14.44
C ASP A 341 1.98 15.18 15.93
N SER A 342 2.23 13.95 16.40
CA SER A 342 2.47 13.70 17.83
C SER A 342 3.86 14.15 18.29
N ILE A 343 4.81 14.24 17.36
CA ILE A 343 6.17 14.74 17.64
C ILE A 343 6.14 16.27 17.81
N VAL A 344 5.40 16.99 16.95
CA VAL A 344 5.30 18.45 17.00
C VAL A 344 4.73 18.94 18.34
N ALA A 345 3.78 18.18 18.91
CA ALA A 345 3.19 18.51 20.21
C ALA A 345 4.21 18.44 21.37
N ILE A 346 5.22 17.56 21.30
CA ILE A 346 6.23 17.38 22.34
C ILE A 346 7.23 18.55 22.31
N ASP A 347 7.65 19.01 21.14
CA ASP A 347 8.58 20.14 21.01
C ASP A 347 7.94 21.47 21.43
N SER A 348 6.63 21.64 21.18
CA SER A 348 5.88 22.86 21.56
C SER A 348 5.51 22.97 23.05
N SER A 349 5.58 21.88 23.81
CA SER A 349 5.27 21.85 25.25
C SER A 349 6.52 21.91 26.14
N GLY A 350 7.70 21.84 25.56
CA GLY A 350 9.00 22.02 26.22
C GLY A 350 9.67 23.37 25.96
N SER A 351 8.95 24.34 25.39
CA SER A 351 9.44 25.71 25.11
C SER A 351 8.96 26.72 26.14
#